data_AF-A0A7X6CMV1-F1
#
_entry.id   AF-A0A7X6CMV1-F1
#
_cell.length_a   1.000
_cell.length_b   1.000
_cell.length_c   1.000
_cell.angle_alpha   90.00
_cell.angle_beta   90.00
_cell.angle_gamma   90.00
#
_symmetry.space_group_name_H-M   'P 1'
#
loop_
_entity.id
_entity.type
_entity.pdbx_description
1 polymer ?
#
loop_
_entity_poly.entity_id
_entity_poly.type
_entity_poly.pdbx_seq_one_letter_code
_entity_poly.pdbx_strand_id
1 'polypeptide(L)'
;MVNLKIKNFGLFICPFSLLIFNVFYVSAARAQTIAPAADGSGTEVNRSGNRYDIGGGSLSGNGANLFHSLQQFGLSEGQIANFLTNPSVQNILTRIVGGDASIINGLIQVTGGNSNLF
;
A
#
# COMPACT_ATOMS: atom_id res chain seq x y z
N MET A 1 43.03 -28.27 -63.64
CA MET A 1 42.11 -28.20 -62.49
C MET A 1 42.92 -28.41 -61.23
N VAL A 2 42.93 -27.40 -60.37
CA VAL A 2 43.67 -27.32 -59.09
C VAL A 2 42.77 -27.84 -57.97
N ASN A 3 43.34 -28.44 -56.91
CA ASN A 3 43.02 -28.21 -55.48
C ASN A 3 43.69 -29.31 -54.63
N LEU A 4 44.83 -29.03 -54.00
CA LEU A 4 45.05 -28.31 -52.72
C LEU A 4 44.72 -29.18 -51.49
N LYS A 5 45.78 -29.65 -50.80
CA LYS A 5 45.74 -30.28 -49.46
C LYS A 5 45.59 -29.20 -48.39
N ILE A 6 44.72 -29.40 -47.41
CA ILE A 6 44.68 -28.61 -46.17
C ILE A 6 44.76 -29.56 -44.97
N LYS A 7 45.68 -29.27 -44.05
CA LYS A 7 45.97 -30.02 -42.81
C LYS A 7 45.08 -29.54 -41.65
N ASN A 8 44.82 -30.45 -40.71
CA ASN A 8 44.13 -30.24 -39.43
C ASN A 8 44.63 -29.02 -38.65
N PHE A 9 43.71 -28.26 -38.06
CA PHE A 9 44.01 -27.21 -37.07
C PHE A 9 43.05 -27.38 -35.88
N GLY A 10 43.60 -27.75 -34.73
CA GLY A 10 42.84 -27.82 -33.48
C GLY A 10 42.44 -26.43 -33.02
N LEU A 11 41.22 -26.29 -32.50
CA LEU A 11 40.78 -25.08 -31.80
C LEU A 11 40.64 -25.38 -30.31
N PHE A 12 41.52 -24.74 -29.55
CA PHE A 12 41.53 -24.65 -28.10
C PHE A 12 40.78 -23.36 -27.70
N ILE A 13 40.30 -23.30 -26.43
CA ILE A 13 39.76 -22.13 -25.70
C ILE A 13 38.24 -21.89 -25.96
N CYS A 14 37.33 -21.84 -24.98
CA CYS A 14 37.36 -21.13 -23.70
C CYS A 14 36.40 -21.79 -22.67
N PRO A 15 36.78 -22.06 -21.40
CA PRO A 15 35.82 -22.50 -20.40
C PRO A 15 34.93 -21.32 -20.04
N PHE A 16 33.75 -21.29 -20.66
CA PHE A 16 32.46 -20.98 -20.05
C PHE A 16 32.57 -20.31 -18.66
N SER A 17 32.99 -19.05 -18.62
CA SER A 17 32.79 -18.22 -17.44
C SER A 17 31.31 -17.90 -17.40
N LEU A 18 30.57 -18.76 -16.70
CA LEU A 18 29.19 -18.51 -16.31
C LEU A 18 29.22 -17.30 -15.36
N LEU A 19 29.16 -16.09 -15.92
CA LEU A 19 28.77 -14.90 -15.18
C LEU A 19 27.32 -15.14 -14.74
N ILE A 20 27.14 -15.66 -13.53
CA ILE A 20 25.85 -15.70 -12.85
C ILE A 20 25.48 -14.24 -12.57
N PHE A 21 24.76 -13.62 -13.51
CA PHE A 21 24.05 -12.38 -13.28
C PHE A 21 22.98 -12.66 -12.24
N ASN A 22 23.27 -12.37 -10.97
CA ASN A 22 22.25 -12.25 -9.94
C ASN A 22 21.40 -11.03 -10.31
N VAL A 23 20.29 -11.27 -10.99
CA VAL A 23 19.26 -10.26 -11.18
C VAL A 23 18.57 -10.10 -9.83
N PHE A 24 18.94 -9.06 -9.09
CA PHE A 24 18.16 -8.63 -7.93
C PHE A 24 16.78 -8.23 -8.43
N TYR A 25 15.79 -9.10 -8.21
CA TYR A 25 14.39 -8.79 -8.46
C TYR A 25 13.97 -7.70 -7.46
N VAL A 26 14.08 -6.43 -7.87
CA VAL A 26 13.44 -5.32 -7.17
C VAL A 26 11.94 -5.43 -7.45
N SER A 27 11.22 -6.02 -6.50
CA SER A 27 9.77 -5.85 -6.43
C SER A 27 9.48 -4.36 -6.21
N ALA A 28 8.81 -3.73 -7.16
CA ALA A 28 8.27 -2.39 -6.94
C ALA A 28 7.20 -2.48 -5.83
N ALA A 29 7.42 -1.78 -4.72
CA ALA A 29 6.41 -1.65 -3.68
C ALA A 29 5.19 -0.93 -4.27
N ARG A 30 4.05 -1.62 -4.37
CA ARG A 30 2.78 -0.95 -4.68
C ARG A 30 2.35 -0.21 -3.42
N ALA A 31 2.33 1.11 -3.45
CA ALA A 31 1.73 1.91 -2.39
C ALA A 31 0.26 1.52 -2.27
N GLN A 32 -0.15 1.04 -1.09
CA GLN A 32 -1.56 0.81 -0.80
C GLN A 32 -2.24 2.17 -0.58
N THR A 33 -3.42 2.35 -1.18
CA THR A 33 -4.22 3.56 -1.03
C THR A 33 -5.22 3.41 0.13
N ILE A 34 -5.89 4.50 0.48
CA ILE A 34 -7.06 4.46 1.35
C ILE A 34 -8.30 4.60 0.47
N ALA A 35 -9.22 3.65 0.56
CA ALA A 35 -10.45 3.64 -0.24
C ALA A 35 -11.65 3.29 0.65
N PRO A 36 -12.78 4.02 0.54
CA PRO A 36 -13.99 3.68 1.28
C PRO A 36 -14.60 2.37 0.77
N ALA A 37 -15.26 1.64 1.66
CA ALA A 37 -16.05 0.48 1.27
C ALA A 37 -17.40 0.92 0.68
N ALA A 38 -17.87 0.24 -0.37
CA ALA A 38 -19.18 0.46 -0.96
C ALA A 38 -20.28 -0.35 -0.24
N ASP A 39 -20.37 -0.20 1.08
CA ASP A 39 -21.20 -1.03 1.95
C ASP A 39 -22.28 -0.25 2.74
N GLY A 40 -22.48 1.02 2.40
CA GLY A 40 -23.47 1.88 3.04
C GLY A 40 -23.03 2.46 4.39
N SER A 41 -21.79 2.25 4.83
CA SER A 41 -21.26 2.88 6.07
C SER A 41 -21.20 4.42 6.02
N GLY A 42 -21.28 5.00 4.81
CA GLY A 42 -21.17 6.44 4.60
C GLY A 42 -19.75 6.97 4.82
N THR A 43 -18.74 6.10 4.82
CA THR A 43 -17.33 6.51 4.97
C THR A 43 -16.87 7.27 3.74
N GLU A 44 -16.28 8.44 3.96
CA GLU A 44 -15.76 9.31 2.91
C GLU A 44 -14.25 9.47 3.08
N VAL A 45 -13.52 9.47 1.96
CA VAL A 45 -12.07 9.66 1.95
C VAL A 45 -11.74 10.75 0.95
N ASN A 46 -11.26 11.89 1.45
CA ASN A 46 -10.85 13.02 0.64
C ASN A 46 -9.33 13.16 0.68
N ARG A 47 -8.70 13.15 -0.50
CA ARG A 47 -7.24 13.27 -0.59
C ARG A 47 -6.84 14.71 -0.92
N SER A 48 -5.93 15.27 -0.13
CA SER A 48 -5.26 16.54 -0.38
C SER A 48 -3.75 16.36 -0.27
N GLY A 49 -3.08 16.29 -1.42
CA GLY A 49 -1.64 16.00 -1.49
C GLY A 49 -1.27 14.63 -0.89
N ASN A 50 -0.47 14.65 0.17
CA ASN A 50 -0.05 13.47 0.93
C ASN A 50 -0.99 13.10 2.09
N ARG A 51 -2.05 13.88 2.34
CA ARG A 51 -3.01 13.67 3.41
C ARG A 51 -4.32 13.08 2.87
N TYR A 52 -4.87 12.13 3.60
CA TYR A 52 -6.19 11.55 3.44
C TYR A 52 -7.04 11.97 4.63
N ASP A 53 -8.06 12.79 4.40
CA ASP A 53 -9.07 13.11 5.39
C ASP A 53 -10.20 12.08 5.31
N ILE A 54 -10.37 11.32 6.39
CA ILE A 54 -11.37 10.26 6.53
C ILE A 54 -12.49 10.80 7.39
N GLY A 55 -13.69 10.90 6.82
CA GLY A 55 -14.87 11.48 7.44
C GLY A 55 -16.14 10.70 7.11
N GLY A 56 -17.29 11.35 7.30
CA GLY A 56 -18.59 10.69 7.21
C GLY A 56 -18.70 9.58 8.26
N GLY A 57 -19.09 8.39 7.83
CA GLY A 57 -19.27 7.22 8.69
C GLY A 57 -20.64 7.15 9.35
N SER A 58 -20.80 6.19 10.24
CA SER A 58 -22.05 5.92 10.95
C SER A 58 -21.88 6.09 12.44
N LEU A 59 -22.78 6.80 13.13
CA LEU A 59 -22.74 6.96 14.58
C LEU A 59 -23.54 5.85 15.28
N SER A 60 -23.10 5.43 16.47
CA SER A 60 -23.94 4.65 17.38
C SER A 60 -25.14 5.46 17.85
N GLY A 61 -26.18 4.78 18.35
CA GLY A 61 -27.40 5.46 18.82
C GLY A 61 -27.19 6.50 19.92
N ASN A 62 -26.13 6.35 20.72
CA ASN A 62 -25.72 7.34 21.73
C ASN A 62 -24.64 8.33 21.24
N GLY A 63 -24.21 8.25 19.98
CA GLY A 63 -23.19 9.13 19.38
C GLY A 63 -21.76 8.93 19.87
N ALA A 64 -21.50 8.04 20.82
CA ALA A 64 -20.17 7.86 21.40
C ALA A 64 -19.20 7.09 20.50
N ASN A 65 -19.70 6.32 19.53
CA ASN A 65 -18.90 5.53 18.60
C ASN A 65 -19.17 5.97 17.16
N LEU A 66 -18.10 6.25 16.42
CA LEU A 66 -18.12 6.52 14.99
C LEU A 66 -17.52 5.34 14.23
N PHE A 67 -18.27 4.77 13.30
CA PHE A 67 -17.88 3.61 12.53
C PHE A 67 -17.48 4.00 11.11
N HIS A 68 -16.31 3.53 10.68
CA HIS A 68 -15.84 3.60 9.31
C HIS A 68 -15.64 2.20 8.72
N SER A 69 -15.86 2.09 7.42
CA SER A 69 -15.59 0.88 6.64
C SER A 69 -14.78 1.26 5.41
N LEU A 70 -13.59 0.67 5.31
CA LEU A 70 -12.64 0.94 4.23
C LEU A 70 -12.41 -0.35 3.45
N GLN A 71 -12.36 -0.22 2.13
CA GLN A 71 -11.96 -1.32 1.25
C GLN A 71 -10.48 -1.65 1.46
N GLN A 72 -9.63 -0.63 1.51
CA GLN A 72 -8.20 -0.74 1.71
C GLN A 72 -7.73 0.41 2.60
N PHE A 73 -6.71 0.15 3.41
CA PHE A 73 -6.08 1.15 4.25
C PHE A 73 -4.59 0.92 4.30
N GLY A 74 -3.85 1.79 3.63
CA GLY A 74 -2.40 1.78 3.61
C GLY A 74 -1.82 3.19 3.52
N LEU A 75 -0.61 3.36 4.03
CA LEU A 75 0.12 4.62 4.02
C LEU A 75 1.57 4.35 3.62
N SER A 76 2.07 5.09 2.65
CA SER A 76 3.50 5.19 2.34
C SER A 76 4.16 6.30 3.16
N GLU A 77 5.50 6.31 3.17
CA GLU A 77 6.29 7.31 3.89
C GLU A 77 5.87 8.73 3.53
N GLY A 78 5.74 9.58 4.55
CA GLY A 78 5.28 10.96 4.41
C GLY A 78 3.79 11.13 4.15
N GLN A 79 3.00 10.05 4.03
CA GLN A 79 1.54 10.15 3.94
C GLN A 79 0.89 10.22 5.32
N ILE A 80 -0.28 10.88 5.36
CA ILE A 80 -1.04 11.10 6.59
C ILE A 80 -2.47 10.58 6.40
N ALA A 81 -2.95 9.70 7.27
CA ALA A 81 -4.38 9.46 7.45
C ALA A 81 -4.88 10.30 8.61
N ASN A 82 -5.83 11.20 8.35
CA ASN A 82 -6.46 12.02 9.36
C ASN A 82 -7.95 11.65 9.50
N PHE A 83 -8.30 11.06 10.63
CA PHE A 83 -9.69 10.78 10.97
C PHE A 83 -10.34 12.04 11.54
N LEU A 84 -11.41 12.49 10.90
CA LEU A 84 -12.21 13.63 11.32
C LEU A 84 -13.28 13.17 12.31
N THR A 85 -13.32 13.83 13.47
CA THR A 85 -14.26 13.51 14.55
C THR A 85 -14.81 14.79 15.18
N ASN A 86 -15.61 14.65 16.23
CA ASN A 86 -16.10 15.73 17.06
C ASN A 86 -15.91 15.40 18.56
N PRO A 87 -16.08 16.38 19.48
CA PRO A 87 -15.83 16.14 20.89
C PRO A 87 -16.77 15.16 21.59
N SER A 88 -17.94 14.83 21.02
CA SER A 88 -18.87 13.87 21.63
C SER A 88 -18.57 12.42 21.27
N VAL A 89 -17.76 12.18 20.23
CA VAL A 89 -17.30 10.85 19.84
C VAL A 89 -16.14 10.44 20.74
N GLN A 90 -16.27 9.30 21.41
CA GLN A 90 -15.25 8.73 22.26
C GLN A 90 -14.37 7.74 21.50
N ASN A 91 -14.96 7.01 20.55
CA ASN A 91 -14.26 5.96 19.81
C ASN A 91 -14.55 6.06 18.31
N ILE A 92 -13.51 5.94 17.51
CA ILE A 92 -13.58 5.74 16.07
C ILE A 92 -13.21 4.28 15.83
N LEU A 93 -14.10 3.51 15.20
CA LEU A 93 -13.89 2.10 14.89
C LEU A 93 -13.83 1.92 13.39
N THR A 94 -12.68 1.49 12.89
CA THR A 94 -12.43 1.34 11.47
C THR A 94 -12.27 -0.14 11.12
N ARG A 95 -13.10 -0.65 10.22
CA ARG A 95 -12.91 -2.00 9.66
C ARG A 95 -12.35 -1.95 8.25
N ILE A 96 -11.50 -2.92 7.92
CA ILE A 96 -10.97 -3.12 6.56
C ILE A 96 -11.62 -4.36 5.96
N VAL A 97 -12.27 -4.21 4.81
CA VAL A 97 -13.08 -5.28 4.20
C VAL A 97 -12.46 -5.90 2.94
N GLY A 98 -11.38 -5.34 2.40
CA GLY A 98 -10.79 -5.80 1.15
C GLY A 98 -9.86 -7.01 1.23
N GLY A 99 -9.63 -7.56 2.41
CA GLY A 99 -8.84 -8.79 2.61
C GLY A 99 -7.32 -8.63 2.51
N ASP A 100 -6.84 -7.57 1.86
CA ASP A 100 -5.42 -7.21 1.86
C ASP A 100 -4.98 -6.70 3.25
N ALA A 101 -3.81 -7.12 3.70
CA ALA A 101 -3.21 -6.58 4.93
C ALA A 101 -2.87 -5.10 4.79
N SER A 102 -3.12 -4.31 5.82
CA SER A 102 -2.75 -2.89 5.88
C SER A 102 -1.26 -2.71 6.09
N ILE A 103 -0.58 -2.09 5.13
CA ILE A 103 0.82 -1.66 5.24
C ILE A 103 0.85 -0.16 5.56
N ILE A 104 1.30 0.15 6.78
CA ILE A 104 1.30 1.51 7.32
C ILE A 104 2.74 1.94 7.60
N ASN A 105 3.26 2.78 6.71
CA ASN A 105 4.52 3.47 6.87
C ASN A 105 4.25 4.99 6.79
N GLY A 106 3.40 5.53 7.65
CA GLY A 106 3.02 6.93 7.63
C GLY A 106 2.46 7.39 8.96
N LEU A 107 1.86 8.58 8.98
CA LEU A 107 1.24 9.12 10.19
C LEU A 107 -0.27 8.85 10.20
N ILE A 108 -0.78 8.33 11.31
CA ILE A 108 -2.22 8.28 11.58
C ILE A 108 -2.51 9.29 12.68
N GLN A 109 -3.52 10.13 12.47
CA GLN A 109 -3.94 11.14 13.44
C GLN A 109 -5.46 11.29 13.48
N VAL A 110 -5.94 11.94 14.55
CA VAL A 110 -7.34 12.29 14.77
C VAL A 110 -7.44 13.79 14.95
N THR A 111 -8.39 14.45 14.28
CA THR A 111 -8.66 15.89 14.41
C THR A 111 -10.13 16.15 14.71
N GLY A 112 -10.41 17.13 15.58
CA GLY A 112 -11.77 17.57 15.91
C GLY A 112 -12.30 17.02 17.24
N GLY A 113 -11.53 16.18 17.93
CA GLY A 113 -11.86 15.64 19.25
C GLY A 113 -10.67 14.86 19.82
N ASN A 114 -10.88 14.25 21.00
CA ASN A 114 -9.90 13.36 21.65
C ASN A 114 -10.46 11.94 21.68
N SER A 115 -10.83 11.43 20.50
CA SER A 115 -11.39 10.08 20.36
C SER A 115 -10.26 9.05 20.30
N ASN A 116 -10.49 7.89 20.90
CA ASN A 116 -9.67 6.71 20.67
C ASN A 116 -9.90 6.19 19.25
N LEU A 117 -8.85 5.69 18.59
CA LEU A 117 -8.93 5.10 17.26
C LEU A 117 -8.62 3.59 17.33
N PHE A 118 -9.55 2.78 16.81
CA PHE A 118 -9.49 1.32 16.74
C PHE A 118 -9.59 0.82 15.30
#